data_AF-A0A956FG91-F1
#
_entry.id   AF-A0A956FG91-F1
#
_cell.length_a   1.000
_cell.length_b   1.000
_cell.length_c   1.000
_cell.angle_alpha   90.00
_cell.angle_beta   90.00
_cell.angle_gamma   90.00
#
_symmetry.space_group_name_H-M   'P 1'
#
loop_
_entity.id
_entity.type
_entity.pdbx_description
1 polymer ?
#
loop_
_entity_poly.entity_id
_entity_poly.type
_entity_poly.pdbx_seq_one_letter_code
_entity_poly.pdbx_strand_id
1 'polypeptide(L)'
;MSKTSSNGLATLASCGLLALGLTGCGRRIIDEHCLFQGGDASCEDGETCVVVIAGGVVFGAHDGCLAHEDPTELDAGRLLRLPYGLPRAATPEDGLPERDTVLAILEQRVGEEGLEATCSLDGVLPTEIAELEELGIVLDARERLEQLRKERRIRDQRAWIDQGEADAVRTLHGAIDQWVSTCEMAAGTSSGSSDDSSSGSGSGTSEGPPCTSHADCTDPSLPFCDELGECVSSCADVADGDAACAELAPSQPLCVGDACVACTAEDDSACRAISLLCDPEAHSCVPCTEHSQCGDAACELATGRCFPMDTVAHVGPGREYGSISSAVSALGTGATTLIIHAGTTYGDSVLIGSGMRLAFLAADGERPQWSGLLPVTVAGGTLYVDGLRIQGSNTAVELESDGLAWIDRTEIVQAVIGVETRDSSVAVIRSSMIGYYSSASISPMAAYDNSSVVVIDSTLFGYYPGGAGTNLVCSPSGTVEVRGSILIGQDDGVPDCMDADISYSAINGGAPGTGNVDVGSFETSWFVSYSGEDYHLTPGGFVTFADIAQWQTGDPTTDIDGDPRPTIDNALDYAGADVP
;
A
#
# COMPACT_ATOMS: atom_id res chain seq x y z
N MET A 1 -28.41 75.04 1.09
CA MET A 1 -29.72 74.99 1.77
C MET A 1 -30.21 73.55 1.72
N SER A 2 -29.75 72.71 2.65
CA SER A 2 -30.49 72.28 3.85
C SER A 2 -31.82 71.59 3.54
N LYS A 3 -31.84 70.26 3.64
CA LYS A 3 -32.74 69.57 4.58
C LYS A 3 -32.22 68.18 4.93
N THR A 4 -32.00 68.05 6.23
CA THR A 4 -31.65 66.90 7.05
C THR A 4 -32.83 65.94 7.24
N SER A 5 -32.54 64.65 7.29
CA SER A 5 -33.23 63.69 8.17
C SER A 5 -32.25 62.60 8.56
N SER A 6 -31.98 62.54 9.86
CA SER A 6 -31.15 61.58 10.59
C SER A 6 -31.69 60.16 10.52
N ASN A 7 -30.80 59.16 10.43
CA ASN A 7 -30.99 57.85 11.03
C ASN A 7 -29.67 57.37 11.63
N GLY A 8 -29.76 56.94 12.89
CA GLY A 8 -28.65 56.60 13.77
C GLY A 8 -28.05 55.23 13.52
N LEU A 9 -26.84 55.08 14.06
CA LEU A 9 -26.02 53.89 14.09
C LEU A 9 -26.71 52.68 14.70
N ALA A 10 -26.52 51.52 14.07
CA ALA A 10 -26.32 50.25 14.76
C ALA A 10 -25.32 49.41 13.94
N THR A 11 -24.15 49.19 14.54
CA THR A 11 -23.06 48.33 14.08
C THR A 11 -23.51 46.87 14.22
N LEU A 12 -23.48 46.08 13.13
CA LEU A 12 -23.48 44.62 13.22
C LEU A 12 -22.60 44.03 12.12
N ALA A 13 -21.66 43.20 12.59
CA ALA A 13 -20.63 42.55 11.82
C ALA A 13 -21.16 41.35 11.02
N SER A 14 -20.42 41.07 9.97
CA SER A 14 -20.46 39.96 9.02
C SER A 14 -20.11 38.59 9.62
N CYS A 15 -20.88 37.57 9.26
CA CYS A 15 -20.56 36.14 9.01
C CYS A 15 -21.91 35.49 8.68
N GLY A 16 -22.17 34.81 7.57
CA GLY A 16 -21.35 33.82 6.85
C GLY A 16 -22.19 32.53 6.83
N LEU A 17 -22.61 32.11 5.64
CA LEU A 17 -23.47 30.94 5.38
C LEU A 17 -22.98 29.67 6.11
N LEU A 18 -23.90 28.92 6.72
CA LEU A 18 -23.69 27.56 7.21
C LEU A 18 -24.63 26.63 6.45
N ALA A 19 -24.05 25.73 5.67
CA ALA A 19 -24.74 24.68 4.92
C ALA A 19 -25.01 23.46 5.82
N LEU A 20 -26.09 22.76 5.51
CA LEU A 20 -26.52 21.52 6.14
C LEU A 20 -25.62 20.34 5.75
N GLY A 21 -25.34 19.47 6.73
CA GLY A 21 -24.73 18.15 6.56
C GLY A 21 -24.23 17.60 7.90
N LEU A 22 -25.14 17.27 8.83
CA LEU A 22 -24.82 16.65 10.12
C LEU A 22 -25.95 15.67 10.51
N THR A 23 -25.80 14.41 10.13
CA THR A 23 -26.38 13.25 10.81
C THR A 23 -25.40 12.91 11.95
N GLY A 24 -25.73 13.13 13.24
CA GLY A 24 -26.43 12.21 14.15
C GLY A 24 -25.45 11.12 14.62
N CYS A 25 -25.03 10.97 15.90
CA CYS A 25 -25.70 11.19 17.18
C CYS A 25 -24.81 11.89 18.22
N GLY A 26 -25.44 12.67 19.10
CA GLY A 26 -24.81 13.24 20.28
C GLY A 26 -25.35 12.65 21.57
N ARG A 27 -24.48 12.55 22.58
CA ARG A 27 -24.84 12.88 23.95
C ARG A 27 -23.66 13.55 24.65
N ARG A 28 -23.85 14.83 25.01
CA ARG A 28 -22.85 15.65 25.70
C ARG A 28 -23.14 15.60 27.20
N ILE A 29 -22.27 14.95 27.98
CA ILE A 29 -22.08 15.20 29.42
C ILE A 29 -20.57 15.07 29.70
N ILE A 30 -19.89 16.23 29.79
CA ILE A 30 -18.65 16.53 30.55
C ILE A 30 -17.76 15.34 30.97
N ASP A 31 -16.72 15.06 30.17
CA ASP A 31 -15.29 14.97 30.52
C ASP A 31 -14.54 14.07 29.52
N GLU A 32 -13.49 14.64 28.95
CA GLU A 32 -12.30 14.16 28.22
C GLU A 32 -12.29 12.79 27.49
N HIS A 33 -11.75 12.85 26.26
CA HIS A 33 -11.55 11.84 25.21
C HIS A 33 -11.48 10.36 25.63
N CYS A 34 -12.27 9.51 24.96
CA CYS A 34 -12.15 8.06 25.01
C CYS A 34 -11.12 7.58 23.98
N LEU A 35 -10.03 6.96 24.44
CA LEU A 35 -9.30 5.95 23.69
C LEU A 35 -8.89 4.87 24.71
N PHE A 36 -9.27 3.62 24.44
CA PHE A 36 -9.24 2.46 25.33
C PHE A 36 -9.96 2.67 26.68
N GLN A 37 -11.29 2.51 26.66
CA GLN A 37 -12.04 2.13 27.85
C GLN A 37 -12.94 0.92 27.54
N GLY A 38 -12.34 -0.27 27.65
CA GLY A 38 -13.02 -1.56 27.56
C GLY A 38 -13.24 -2.01 26.13
N GLY A 39 -12.71 -3.20 25.81
CA GLY A 39 -13.27 -3.97 24.71
C GLY A 39 -14.77 -4.15 24.94
N ASP A 40 -15.49 -4.09 23.83
CA ASP A 40 -16.87 -4.54 23.67
C ASP A 40 -18.00 -3.68 24.25
N ALA A 41 -17.79 -2.38 24.48
CA ALA A 41 -18.91 -1.51 24.85
C ALA A 41 -18.95 -0.14 24.18
N SER A 42 -17.96 0.19 23.35
CA SER A 42 -17.99 1.37 22.49
C SER A 42 -18.44 1.06 21.06
N CYS A 43 -18.42 -0.22 20.68
CA CYS A 43 -18.91 -0.73 19.41
C CYS A 43 -20.28 -1.38 19.64
N GLU A 44 -21.23 -1.19 18.73
CA GLU A 44 -22.51 -1.92 18.81
C GLU A 44 -22.25 -3.43 18.55
N ASP A 45 -23.16 -4.30 19.01
CA ASP A 45 -23.05 -5.76 18.79
C ASP A 45 -22.78 -6.04 17.30
N GLY A 46 -21.60 -6.59 16.98
CA GLY A 46 -21.20 -6.88 15.61
C GLY A 46 -20.32 -5.82 14.95
N GLU A 47 -19.57 -4.99 15.68
CA GLU A 47 -18.51 -4.15 15.10
C GLU A 47 -17.14 -4.40 15.74
N THR A 48 -16.04 -4.28 14.97
CA THR A 48 -14.65 -4.51 15.44
C THR A 48 -13.72 -3.31 15.21
N CYS A 49 -12.71 -3.16 16.08
CA CYS A 49 -11.61 -2.22 15.87
C CYS A 49 -10.58 -2.81 14.90
N VAL A 50 -10.05 -2.00 13.98
CA VAL A 50 -9.08 -2.46 13.00
C VAL A 50 -7.87 -1.52 12.92
N VAL A 51 -6.67 -2.10 12.76
CA VAL A 51 -5.42 -1.37 12.57
C VAL A 51 -4.95 -1.57 11.12
N VAL A 52 -4.59 -0.48 10.43
CA VAL A 52 -4.17 -0.51 9.02
C VAL A 52 -2.65 -0.62 8.93
N ILE A 53 -2.17 -1.56 8.11
CA ILE A 53 -0.76 -1.74 7.76
C ILE A 53 -0.59 -1.37 6.28
N ALA A 54 0.29 -0.41 6.00
CA ALA A 54 0.68 -0.06 4.64
C ALA A 54 2.21 -0.01 4.53
N GLY A 55 2.79 -0.78 3.60
CA GLY A 55 4.23 -0.75 3.31
C GLY A 55 5.15 -1.23 4.44
N GLY A 56 4.71 -2.16 5.30
CA GLY A 56 5.49 -2.60 6.46
C GLY A 56 5.48 -1.62 7.65
N VAL A 57 4.68 -0.55 7.55
CA VAL A 57 4.47 0.45 8.61
C VAL A 57 3.03 0.38 9.10
N VAL A 58 2.86 0.30 10.44
CA VAL A 58 1.55 0.30 11.10
C VAL A 58 1.15 1.75 11.40
N PHE A 59 0.09 2.24 10.76
CA PHE A 59 -0.46 3.56 11.05
C PHE A 59 -1.45 3.45 12.23
N GLY A 60 -1.46 4.46 13.10
CA GLY A 60 -2.26 4.46 14.33
C GLY A 60 -3.74 4.10 14.10
N ALA A 61 -4.34 3.42 15.08
CA ALA A 61 -5.72 2.95 15.04
C ALA A 61 -6.69 4.05 14.56
N HIS A 62 -7.46 3.75 13.50
CA HIS A 62 -8.58 4.59 13.12
C HIS A 62 -9.60 4.61 14.27
N ASP A 63 -10.00 5.81 14.71
CA ASP A 63 -11.14 5.99 15.62
C ASP A 63 -12.44 5.63 14.87
N GLY A 64 -12.83 4.34 14.87
CA GLY A 64 -14.07 3.88 14.28
C GLY A 64 -14.29 2.37 14.45
N CYS A 65 -15.51 1.99 14.86
CA CYS A 65 -15.98 0.61 14.85
C CYS A 65 -16.47 0.27 13.43
N LEU A 66 -16.10 -0.90 12.89
CA LEU A 66 -16.54 -1.38 11.57
C LEU A 66 -17.52 -2.55 11.71
N ALA A 67 -18.67 -2.48 11.03
CA ALA A 67 -19.69 -3.54 11.04
C ALA A 67 -19.21 -4.86 10.41
N HIS A 68 -19.59 -5.98 11.02
CA HIS A 68 -19.17 -7.34 10.67
C HIS A 68 -19.63 -7.80 9.27
N GLU A 69 -20.62 -7.12 8.69
CA GLU A 69 -21.27 -7.50 7.43
C GLU A 69 -20.65 -6.87 6.18
N ASP A 70 -19.59 -6.05 6.32
CA ASP A 70 -18.92 -5.39 5.18
C ASP A 70 -17.46 -5.84 4.92
N PRO A 71 -17.16 -7.15 4.80
CA PRO A 71 -15.80 -7.63 4.53
C PRO A 71 -15.40 -7.55 3.04
N THR A 72 -16.29 -7.14 2.13
CA THR A 72 -16.01 -7.17 0.68
C THR A 72 -15.33 -5.91 0.14
N GLU A 73 -15.28 -4.81 0.91
CA GLU A 73 -14.69 -3.55 0.44
C GLU A 73 -13.28 -3.27 0.98
N LEU A 74 -12.74 -4.11 1.88
CA LEU A 74 -11.43 -3.87 2.50
C LEU A 74 -10.48 -5.08 2.38
N ASP A 75 -9.25 -4.82 1.95
CA ASP A 75 -8.21 -5.81 1.68
C ASP A 75 -7.68 -6.47 2.97
N ALA A 76 -7.94 -7.77 3.12
CA ALA A 76 -7.54 -8.56 4.29
C ALA A 76 -6.03 -8.62 4.52
N GLY A 77 -5.20 -8.35 3.49
CA GLY A 77 -3.74 -8.32 3.60
C GLY A 77 -3.16 -7.08 4.28
N ARG A 78 -3.97 -6.03 4.46
CA ARG A 78 -3.54 -4.70 4.97
C ARG A 78 -4.15 -4.33 6.32
N LEU A 79 -4.88 -5.25 6.95
CA LEU A 79 -5.55 -5.00 8.21
C LEU A 79 -5.03 -5.99 9.25
N LEU A 80 -4.40 -5.48 10.31
CA LEU A 80 -4.23 -6.27 11.52
C LEU A 80 -5.57 -6.22 12.27
N ARG A 81 -6.42 -7.21 12.01
CA ARG A 81 -7.54 -7.49 12.91
C ARG A 81 -6.94 -7.92 14.24
N LEU A 82 -7.25 -7.17 15.30
CA LEU A 82 -7.11 -7.64 16.66
C LEU A 82 -8.48 -8.18 17.05
N PRO A 83 -8.78 -9.48 16.79
CA PRO A 83 -10.11 -10.04 17.04
C PRO A 83 -10.50 -9.98 18.52
N TYR A 84 -9.54 -9.75 19.40
CA TYR A 84 -9.74 -9.72 20.84
C TYR A 84 -9.93 -8.27 21.33
N GLY A 85 -11.18 -7.86 21.51
CA GLY A 85 -11.47 -6.76 22.42
C GLY A 85 -11.08 -7.18 23.83
N LEU A 86 -10.10 -6.50 24.45
CA LEU A 86 -9.68 -6.82 25.82
C LEU A 86 -10.87 -6.69 26.79
N PRO A 87 -11.19 -7.71 27.61
CA PRO A 87 -12.40 -7.72 28.43
C PRO A 87 -12.50 -6.51 29.36
N ARG A 88 -13.74 -6.03 29.59
CA ARG A 88 -14.01 -5.01 30.60
C ARG A 88 -13.65 -5.54 31.98
N ALA A 89 -12.64 -4.90 32.58
CA ALA A 89 -12.20 -5.05 33.96
C ALA A 89 -11.33 -6.29 34.27
N ALA A 90 -10.03 -6.14 33.97
CA ALA A 90 -9.05 -6.30 35.02
C ALA A 90 -8.29 -4.97 35.17
N THR A 91 -8.87 -4.00 35.87
CA THR A 91 -7.97 -3.22 36.73
C THR A 91 -7.32 -4.28 37.62
N PRO A 92 -5.99 -4.42 37.63
CA PRO A 92 -5.35 -5.30 38.60
C PRO A 92 -5.85 -4.82 39.96
N GLU A 93 -6.68 -5.61 40.64
CA GLU A 93 -6.54 -5.64 42.08
C GLU A 93 -5.07 -6.06 42.28
N ASP A 94 -4.31 -5.23 42.98
CA ASP A 94 -2.86 -5.37 43.17
C ASP A 94 -2.46 -6.85 43.32
N GLY A 95 -1.94 -7.48 42.26
CA GLY A 95 -1.31 -8.81 42.31
C GLY A 95 -1.88 -9.99 41.51
N LEU A 96 -2.81 -9.81 40.55
CA LEU A 96 -3.14 -10.91 39.63
C LEU A 96 -2.02 -11.11 38.56
N PRO A 97 -1.55 -12.35 38.32
CA PRO A 97 -0.50 -12.64 37.33
C PRO A 97 -1.01 -12.54 35.89
N GLU A 98 -0.14 -12.08 34.99
CA GLU A 98 -0.41 -11.83 33.54
C GLU A 98 -0.96 -13.05 32.78
N ARG A 99 -0.70 -14.26 33.28
CA ARG A 99 -1.26 -15.53 32.80
C ARG A 99 -2.80 -15.50 32.71
N ASP A 100 -3.45 -14.72 33.55
CA ASP A 100 -4.91 -14.62 33.62
C ASP A 100 -5.50 -13.79 32.46
N THR A 101 -4.71 -12.94 31.78
CA THR A 101 -5.20 -12.16 30.63
C THR A 101 -5.30 -12.99 29.35
N VAL A 102 -4.32 -13.87 29.10
CA VAL A 102 -4.33 -14.80 27.96
C VAL A 102 -5.40 -15.86 28.14
N LEU A 103 -5.55 -16.37 29.36
CA LEU A 103 -6.65 -17.27 29.72
C LEU A 103 -8.01 -16.60 29.47
N ALA A 104 -8.20 -15.34 29.85
CA ALA A 104 -9.45 -14.63 29.59
C ALA A 104 -9.76 -14.48 28.09
N ILE A 105 -8.74 -14.26 27.24
CA ILE A 105 -8.90 -14.21 25.78
C ILE A 105 -9.32 -15.59 25.23
N LEU A 106 -8.69 -16.66 25.70
CA LEU A 106 -9.05 -18.02 25.29
C LEU A 106 -10.43 -18.42 25.82
N GLU A 107 -10.80 -18.06 27.04
CA GLU A 107 -12.12 -18.28 27.62
C GLU A 107 -13.20 -17.58 26.79
N GLN A 108 -12.97 -16.32 26.39
CA GLN A 108 -13.87 -15.59 25.52
C GLN A 108 -14.04 -16.29 24.17
N ARG A 109 -12.94 -16.70 23.51
CA ARG A 109 -12.98 -17.38 22.21
C ARG A 109 -13.70 -18.72 22.27
N VAL A 110 -13.44 -19.50 23.32
CA VAL A 110 -14.15 -20.76 23.60
C VAL A 110 -15.65 -20.51 23.82
N GLY A 111 -16.01 -19.40 24.48
CA GLY A 111 -17.40 -18.98 24.66
C GLY A 111 -18.09 -18.58 23.35
N GLU A 112 -17.42 -17.78 22.51
CA GLU A 112 -17.94 -17.32 21.20
C GLU A 112 -18.24 -18.49 20.26
N GLU A 113 -17.37 -19.50 20.23
CA GLU A 113 -17.54 -20.71 19.39
C GLU A 113 -18.44 -21.77 20.06
N GLY A 114 -18.96 -21.51 21.26
CA GLY A 114 -19.85 -22.43 21.99
C GLY A 114 -19.16 -23.72 22.46
N LEU A 115 -17.84 -23.68 22.65
CA LEU A 115 -16.99 -24.83 22.99
C LEU A 115 -16.79 -25.04 24.51
N GLU A 116 -17.48 -24.26 25.35
CA GLU A 116 -17.35 -24.22 26.83
C GLU A 116 -17.47 -25.61 27.48
N ALA A 117 -18.27 -26.50 26.91
CA ALA A 117 -18.50 -27.84 27.45
C ALA A 117 -17.38 -28.85 27.09
N THR A 118 -16.50 -28.50 26.14
CA THR A 118 -15.52 -29.41 25.54
C THR A 118 -14.08 -28.96 25.76
N CYS A 119 -13.83 -27.65 25.77
CA CYS A 119 -12.52 -27.06 26.03
C CYS A 119 -12.45 -26.59 27.49
N SER A 120 -12.07 -27.48 28.40
CA SER A 120 -11.85 -27.13 29.81
C SER A 120 -10.55 -26.37 29.98
N LEU A 121 -10.64 -25.07 30.27
CA LEU A 121 -9.49 -24.20 30.55
C LEU A 121 -8.99 -24.31 32.01
N ASP A 122 -9.60 -25.19 32.82
CA ASP A 122 -9.19 -25.47 34.21
C ASP A 122 -7.75 -26.03 34.30
N GLY A 123 -6.77 -25.13 34.31
CA GLY A 123 -5.44 -25.33 34.90
C GLY A 123 -4.25 -25.45 33.94
N VAL A 124 -4.44 -25.58 32.63
CA VAL A 124 -3.34 -25.71 31.67
C VAL A 124 -3.70 -24.93 30.40
N LEU A 125 -3.16 -23.71 30.27
CA LEU A 125 -2.85 -23.19 28.93
C LEU A 125 -2.07 -24.29 28.22
N PRO A 126 -2.36 -24.63 26.96
CA PRO A 126 -1.48 -25.52 26.20
C PRO A 126 -0.05 -25.05 26.45
N THR A 127 0.81 -25.94 26.95
CA THR A 127 2.20 -25.58 27.26
C THR A 127 2.86 -24.91 26.04
N GLU A 128 2.40 -25.31 24.85
CA GLU A 128 2.76 -24.73 23.57
C GLU A 128 2.45 -23.23 23.45
N ILE A 129 1.31 -22.72 23.93
CA ILE A 129 0.96 -21.28 23.89
C ILE A 129 1.65 -20.50 25.02
N ALA A 130 1.74 -21.10 26.22
CA ALA A 130 2.35 -20.44 27.37
C ALA A 130 3.87 -20.28 27.25
N GLU A 131 4.51 -21.08 26.40
CA GLU A 131 5.95 -21.04 26.12
C GLU A 131 6.29 -20.30 24.81
N LEU A 132 5.32 -19.71 24.11
CA LEU A 132 5.59 -18.89 22.92
C LEU A 132 6.39 -17.65 23.30
N GLU A 133 7.56 -17.49 22.68
CA GLU A 133 8.39 -16.29 22.80
C GLU A 133 7.63 -15.05 22.32
N GLU A 134 6.77 -15.23 21.31
CA GLU A 134 5.91 -14.22 20.70
C GLU A 134 4.90 -13.63 21.68
N LEU A 135 4.43 -14.42 22.65
CA LEU A 135 3.55 -13.89 23.70
C LEU A 135 4.29 -12.84 24.54
N GLY A 136 5.58 -13.04 24.82
CA GLY A 136 6.42 -12.05 25.50
C GLY A 136 6.55 -10.76 24.69
N ILE A 137 6.81 -10.88 23.38
CA ILE A 137 6.94 -9.73 22.47
C ILE A 137 5.64 -8.91 22.41
N VAL A 138 4.49 -9.57 22.31
CA VAL A 138 3.17 -8.90 22.29
C VAL A 138 2.89 -8.17 23.61
N LEU A 139 3.27 -8.77 24.74
CA LEU A 139 3.10 -8.15 26.07
C LEU A 139 4.04 -6.96 26.28
N ASP A 140 5.30 -7.04 25.83
CA ASP A 140 6.27 -5.94 25.88
C ASP A 140 5.82 -4.76 25.00
N ALA A 141 5.32 -5.05 23.80
CA ALA A 141 4.73 -4.05 22.90
C ALA A 141 3.55 -3.32 23.58
N ARG A 142 2.71 -4.07 24.29
CA ARG A 142 1.58 -3.51 25.06
C ARG A 142 2.06 -2.61 26.19
N GLU A 143 2.99 -3.06 27.03
CA GLU A 143 3.49 -2.25 28.15
C GLU A 143 4.10 -0.93 27.63
N ARG A 144 4.86 -1.01 26.53
CA ARG A 144 5.41 0.15 25.84
C ARG A 144 4.34 1.13 25.38
N LEU A 145 3.30 0.65 24.69
CA LEU A 145 2.18 1.49 24.23
C LEU A 145 1.39 2.11 25.39
N GLU A 146 1.15 1.36 26.47
CA GLU A 146 0.51 1.86 27.68
C GLU A 146 1.36 2.94 28.39
N GLN A 147 2.68 2.77 28.41
CA GLN A 147 3.60 3.77 28.96
C GLN A 147 3.60 5.05 28.12
N LEU A 148 3.64 4.94 26.79
CA LEU A 148 3.52 6.09 25.87
C LEU A 148 2.18 6.83 26.04
N ARG A 149 1.10 6.09 26.34
CA ARG A 149 -0.21 6.66 26.71
C ARG A 149 -0.14 7.49 27.97
N LYS A 150 0.42 6.93 29.05
CA LYS A 150 0.57 7.63 30.34
C LYS A 150 1.38 8.93 30.19
N GLU A 151 2.35 8.92 29.28
CA GLU A 151 3.20 10.08 28.97
C GLU A 151 2.53 11.12 28.05
N ARG A 152 1.32 10.85 27.50
CA ARG A 152 0.64 11.66 26.47
C ARG A 152 1.46 11.88 25.19
N ARG A 153 2.38 10.95 24.88
CA ARG A 153 3.28 11.05 23.72
C ARG A 153 2.80 10.28 22.49
N ILE A 154 1.55 9.79 22.50
CA ILE A 154 0.98 9.03 21.37
C ILE A 154 0.95 9.84 20.06
N ARG A 155 0.80 11.17 20.12
CA ARG A 155 0.84 12.05 18.92
C ARG A 155 2.24 12.34 18.39
N ASP A 156 3.29 12.09 19.17
CA ASP A 156 4.68 12.37 18.77
C ASP A 156 5.36 11.05 18.37
N GLN A 157 5.14 10.59 17.13
CA GLN A 157 5.92 9.59 16.35
C GLN A 157 6.54 8.35 17.04
N ARG A 158 6.07 7.90 18.22
CA ARG A 158 6.69 6.76 18.93
C ARG A 158 5.77 5.59 19.25
N ALA A 159 4.50 5.65 18.89
CA ALA A 159 3.55 4.54 19.04
C ALA A 159 3.50 3.67 17.77
N TRP A 160 4.66 3.25 17.27
CA TRP A 160 4.77 2.37 16.10
C TRP A 160 4.91 0.95 16.63
N ILE A 161 4.13 0.02 16.08
CA ILE A 161 4.38 -1.41 16.25
C ILE A 161 5.40 -1.78 15.17
N ASP A 162 6.56 -2.30 15.56
CA ASP A 162 7.55 -2.72 14.56
C ASP A 162 7.15 -4.04 13.89
N GLN A 163 7.83 -4.38 12.79
CA GLN A 163 7.50 -5.60 12.04
C GLN A 163 7.61 -6.86 12.90
N GLY A 164 8.56 -6.92 13.84
CA GLY A 164 8.73 -8.08 14.72
C GLY A 164 7.59 -8.23 15.72
N GLU A 165 7.11 -7.12 16.28
CA GLU A 165 5.91 -7.10 17.13
C GLU A 165 4.65 -7.46 16.32
N ALA A 166 4.50 -6.98 15.08
CA ALA A 166 3.38 -7.33 14.21
C ALA A 166 3.40 -8.82 13.81
N ASP A 167 4.58 -9.37 13.50
CA ASP A 167 4.77 -10.78 13.21
C ASP A 167 4.43 -11.65 14.44
N ALA A 168 4.84 -11.22 15.63
CA ALA A 168 4.52 -11.91 16.88
C ALA A 168 3.00 -11.97 17.15
N VAL A 169 2.25 -10.90 16.85
CA VAL A 169 0.78 -10.92 16.95
C VAL A 169 0.18 -11.94 15.97
N ARG A 170 0.66 -11.99 14.72
CA ARG A 170 0.16 -12.95 13.72
C ARG A 170 0.46 -14.40 14.11
N THR A 171 1.66 -14.68 14.60
CA THR A 171 2.04 -16.00 15.10
C THR A 171 1.18 -16.43 16.28
N LEU A 172 0.98 -15.54 17.27
CA LEU A 172 0.12 -15.82 18.42
C LEU A 172 -1.33 -16.11 17.99
N HIS A 173 -1.86 -15.34 17.04
CA HIS A 173 -3.20 -15.57 16.52
C HIS A 173 -3.33 -16.94 15.84
N GLY A 174 -2.38 -17.32 14.98
CA GLY A 174 -2.37 -18.63 14.32
C GLY A 174 -2.28 -19.79 15.33
N ALA A 175 -1.51 -19.64 16.40
CA ALA A 175 -1.41 -20.64 17.46
C ALA A 175 -2.74 -20.82 18.22
N ILE A 176 -3.47 -19.73 18.47
CA ILE A 176 -4.79 -19.77 19.09
C ILE A 176 -5.79 -20.48 18.17
N ASP A 177 -5.82 -20.15 16.88
CA ASP A 177 -6.73 -20.78 15.92
C ASP A 177 -6.47 -22.28 15.76
N GLN A 178 -5.20 -22.69 15.70
CA GLN A 178 -4.80 -24.09 15.65
C GLN A 178 -5.26 -24.86 16.90
N TRP A 179 -5.17 -24.23 18.08
CA TRP A 179 -5.65 -24.83 19.31
C TRP A 179 -7.18 -24.99 19.31
N VAL A 180 -7.93 -23.97 18.89
CA VAL A 180 -9.40 -24.04 18.77
C VAL A 180 -9.80 -25.17 17.84
N SER A 181 -9.17 -25.29 16.67
CA SER A 181 -9.45 -26.38 15.71
C SER A 181 -9.17 -27.76 16.29
N THR A 182 -8.08 -27.92 17.03
CA THR A 182 -7.75 -29.18 17.72
C THR A 182 -8.84 -29.54 18.75
N CYS A 183 -9.37 -28.53 19.42
CA CYS A 183 -10.45 -28.65 20.39
C CYS A 183 -11.77 -29.10 19.74
N GLU A 184 -12.11 -28.57 18.56
CA GLU A 184 -13.30 -28.98 17.77
C GLU A 184 -13.21 -30.44 17.31
N MET A 185 -12.04 -30.89 16.85
CA MET A 185 -11.84 -32.28 16.43
C MET A 185 -12.01 -33.26 17.60
N ALA A 186 -11.59 -32.87 18.81
CA ALA A 186 -11.81 -33.66 20.02
C ALA A 186 -13.31 -33.76 20.38
N ALA A 187 -14.09 -32.71 20.13
CA ALA A 187 -15.54 -32.68 20.36
C ALA A 187 -16.33 -33.62 19.43
N GLY A 188 -15.88 -33.79 18.18
CA GLY A 188 -16.57 -34.59 17.16
C GLY A 188 -16.53 -36.11 17.36
N THR A 189 -15.74 -36.63 18.31
CA THR A 189 -15.48 -38.08 18.45
C THR A 189 -16.47 -38.80 19.40
N SER A 190 -17.58 -38.16 19.77
CA SER A 190 -18.60 -38.72 20.68
C SER A 190 -19.57 -39.70 19.99
N SER A 191 -19.20 -40.99 19.99
CA SER A 191 -20.04 -42.20 20.07
C SER A 191 -21.30 -42.35 19.20
N GLY A 192 -21.19 -43.19 18.16
CA GLY A 192 -22.30 -43.94 17.57
C GLY A 192 -22.02 -45.45 17.62
N SER A 193 -22.12 -46.07 18.81
CA SER A 193 -22.11 -47.53 18.93
C SER A 193 -23.43 -48.11 18.43
N SER A 194 -23.36 -49.02 17.46
CA SER A 194 -24.44 -49.97 17.15
C SER A 194 -23.81 -51.34 16.91
N ASP A 195 -24.03 -52.22 17.88
CA ASP A 195 -23.74 -53.65 17.81
C ASP A 195 -24.56 -54.28 16.68
N ASP A 196 -23.92 -55.09 15.81
CA ASP A 196 -24.53 -56.36 15.43
C ASP A 196 -23.50 -57.37 14.88
N SER A 197 -23.59 -58.58 15.42
CA SER A 197 -22.71 -59.71 15.14
C SER A 197 -23.24 -60.55 13.98
N SER A 198 -22.44 -60.79 12.95
CA SER A 198 -22.65 -61.95 12.07
C SER A 198 -21.36 -62.42 11.42
N SER A 199 -20.92 -63.59 11.85
CA SER A 199 -19.79 -64.34 11.35
C SER A 199 -20.15 -65.06 10.05
N GLY A 200 -19.56 -64.60 8.95
CA GLY A 200 -19.61 -65.25 7.63
C GLY A 200 -18.24 -65.28 6.99
N SER A 201 -17.50 -66.38 7.17
CA SER A 201 -16.24 -66.65 6.48
C SER A 201 -16.47 -66.75 4.97
N GLY A 202 -16.08 -65.71 4.23
CA GLY A 202 -15.99 -65.69 2.78
C GLY A 202 -14.63 -65.14 2.37
N SER A 203 -13.68 -66.05 2.14
CA SER A 203 -12.32 -65.78 1.71
C SER A 203 -12.31 -65.28 0.26
N GLY A 204 -11.81 -64.05 0.06
CA GLY A 204 -11.62 -63.44 -1.26
C GLY A 204 -11.75 -61.92 -1.24
N THR A 205 -10.99 -61.20 -0.40
CA THR A 205 -10.91 -59.74 -0.47
C THR A 205 -9.91 -59.37 -1.55
N SER A 206 -10.41 -59.12 -2.75
CA SER A 206 -9.77 -58.18 -3.67
C SER A 206 -9.80 -56.82 -2.97
N GLU A 207 -8.74 -56.50 -2.22
CA GLU A 207 -8.50 -55.12 -1.78
C GLU A 207 -8.53 -54.27 -3.05
N GLY A 208 -9.49 -53.35 -3.13
CA GLY A 208 -9.55 -52.41 -4.23
C GLY A 208 -8.26 -51.57 -4.27
N PRO A 209 -8.00 -50.87 -5.38
CA PRO A 209 -6.90 -49.92 -5.44
C PRO A 209 -6.94 -48.97 -4.23
N PRO A 210 -5.78 -48.66 -3.62
CA PRO A 210 -5.71 -47.82 -2.43
C PRO A 210 -6.23 -46.39 -2.63
N CYS A 211 -6.34 -45.89 -3.86
CA CYS A 211 -6.97 -44.61 -4.18
C CYS A 211 -7.81 -44.68 -5.47
N THR A 212 -8.78 -43.78 -5.59
CA THR A 212 -9.60 -43.55 -6.79
C THR A 212 -9.53 -42.11 -7.31
N SER A 213 -8.99 -41.20 -6.50
CA SER A 213 -8.77 -39.78 -6.79
C SER A 213 -7.55 -39.28 -6.01
N HIS A 214 -7.00 -38.13 -6.39
CA HIS A 214 -5.88 -37.52 -5.65
C HIS A 214 -6.26 -37.20 -4.20
N ALA A 215 -7.53 -36.85 -3.94
CA ALA A 215 -8.04 -36.60 -2.60
C ALA A 215 -8.02 -37.83 -1.66
N ASP A 216 -7.94 -39.06 -2.19
CA ASP A 216 -7.84 -40.27 -1.39
C ASP A 216 -6.42 -40.47 -0.81
N CYS A 217 -5.42 -39.80 -1.39
CA CYS A 217 -4.02 -39.89 -0.98
C CYS A 217 -3.67 -38.88 0.12
N THR A 218 -4.00 -39.21 1.37
CA THR A 218 -3.82 -38.31 2.52
C THR A 218 -2.38 -38.20 3.03
N ASP A 219 -1.45 -39.03 2.53
CA ASP A 219 -0.03 -38.92 2.90
C ASP A 219 0.61 -37.77 2.11
N PRO A 220 1.09 -36.70 2.77
CA PRO A 220 1.68 -35.56 2.08
C PRO A 220 2.96 -35.91 1.29
N SER A 221 3.57 -37.07 1.55
CA SER A 221 4.70 -37.59 0.78
C SER A 221 4.31 -38.39 -0.46
N LEU A 222 3.02 -38.76 -0.59
CA LEU A 222 2.46 -39.51 -1.71
C LEU A 222 1.11 -38.91 -2.13
N PRO A 223 1.03 -37.64 -2.54
CA PRO A 223 -0.25 -36.95 -2.64
C PRO A 223 -1.03 -37.26 -3.93
N PHE A 224 -0.47 -38.02 -4.88
CA PHE A 224 -1.10 -38.26 -6.18
C PHE A 224 -1.58 -39.71 -6.32
N CYS A 225 -2.77 -39.92 -6.87
CA CYS A 225 -3.25 -41.25 -7.24
C CYS A 225 -2.93 -41.56 -8.71
N ASP A 226 -2.21 -42.65 -8.98
CA ASP A 226 -1.86 -43.05 -10.35
C ASP A 226 -2.97 -43.91 -11.03
N GLU A 227 -2.75 -44.31 -12.29
CA GLU A 227 -3.72 -45.13 -13.04
C GLU A 227 -3.89 -46.55 -12.48
N LEU A 228 -2.94 -47.04 -11.68
CA LEU A 228 -3.02 -48.32 -10.97
C LEU A 228 -3.77 -48.18 -9.65
N GLY A 229 -4.11 -46.94 -9.27
CA GLY A 229 -4.73 -46.59 -8.03
C GLY A 229 -3.77 -46.67 -6.85
N GLU A 230 -2.47 -46.51 -7.08
CA GLU A 230 -1.43 -46.37 -6.06
C GLU A 230 -1.14 -44.89 -5.78
N CYS A 231 -0.91 -44.55 -4.51
CA CYS A 231 -0.48 -43.20 -4.14
C CYS A 231 1.02 -43.04 -4.41
N VAL A 232 1.39 -42.05 -5.22
CA VAL A 232 2.74 -41.74 -5.68
C VAL A 232 3.17 -40.34 -5.25
N SER A 233 4.48 -40.12 -5.15
CA SER A 233 5.07 -38.86 -4.65
C SER A 233 5.18 -37.78 -5.72
N SER A 234 5.24 -38.16 -7.01
CA SER A 234 5.52 -37.26 -8.11
C SER A 234 4.30 -37.06 -9.00
N CYS A 235 4.04 -35.81 -9.38
CA CYS A 235 3.02 -35.50 -10.37
C CYS A 235 3.43 -35.98 -11.78
N ALA A 236 4.71 -36.25 -12.05
CA ALA A 236 5.15 -36.80 -13.33
C ALA A 236 4.87 -38.31 -13.47
N ASP A 237 4.57 -38.99 -12.35
CA ASP A 237 4.20 -40.40 -12.35
C ASP A 237 2.71 -40.65 -12.66
N VAL A 238 1.90 -39.59 -12.76
CA VAL A 238 0.49 -39.66 -13.16
C VAL A 238 0.29 -39.23 -14.62
N ALA A 239 -0.74 -39.76 -15.28
CA ALA A 239 -0.94 -39.58 -16.72
C ALA A 239 -1.19 -38.12 -17.16
N ASP A 240 -1.77 -37.31 -16.27
CA ASP A 240 -2.02 -35.88 -16.47
C ASP A 240 -1.57 -35.13 -15.20
N GLY A 241 -0.25 -34.92 -15.09
CA GLY A 241 0.37 -34.28 -13.94
C GLY A 241 -0.18 -32.88 -13.65
N ASP A 242 -0.46 -32.10 -14.69
CA ASP A 242 -1.02 -30.76 -14.55
C ASP A 242 -2.46 -30.83 -14.00
N ALA A 243 -3.31 -31.70 -14.53
CA ALA A 243 -4.66 -31.88 -13.99
C ALA A 243 -4.63 -32.35 -12.51
N ALA A 244 -3.71 -33.26 -12.18
CA ALA A 244 -3.52 -33.74 -10.81
C ALA A 244 -3.06 -32.61 -9.86
N CYS A 245 -2.10 -31.79 -10.30
CA CYS A 245 -1.64 -30.63 -9.57
C CYS A 245 -2.76 -29.59 -9.39
N ALA A 246 -3.54 -29.30 -10.44
CA ALA A 246 -4.65 -28.35 -10.39
C ALA A 246 -5.78 -28.78 -9.45
N GLU A 247 -6.05 -30.09 -9.34
CA GLU A 247 -7.02 -30.65 -8.40
C GLU A 247 -6.53 -30.50 -6.94
N LEU A 248 -5.25 -30.82 -6.70
CA LEU A 248 -4.65 -30.81 -5.36
C LEU A 248 -4.40 -29.39 -4.85
N ALA A 249 -3.85 -28.53 -5.69
CA ALA A 249 -3.43 -27.17 -5.38
C ALA A 249 -3.77 -26.23 -6.54
N PRO A 250 -4.96 -25.59 -6.55
CA PRO A 250 -5.39 -24.71 -7.64
C PRO A 250 -4.46 -23.50 -7.90
N SER A 251 -3.66 -23.09 -6.92
CA SER A 251 -2.63 -22.05 -7.07
C SER A 251 -1.30 -22.57 -7.65
N GLN A 252 -1.15 -23.88 -7.79
CA GLN A 252 0.02 -24.57 -8.33
C GLN A 252 -0.39 -25.64 -9.36
N PRO A 253 -1.05 -25.25 -10.46
CA PRO A 253 -1.69 -26.21 -11.36
C PRO A 253 -0.73 -26.95 -12.30
N LEU A 254 0.57 -26.63 -12.31
CA LEU A 254 1.51 -27.18 -13.29
C LEU A 254 2.45 -28.19 -12.65
N CYS A 255 2.64 -29.33 -13.29
CA CYS A 255 3.61 -30.34 -12.90
C CYS A 255 4.95 -30.10 -13.61
N VAL A 256 5.98 -29.73 -12.83
CA VAL A 256 7.35 -29.53 -13.34
C VAL A 256 8.30 -30.43 -12.59
N GLY A 257 8.81 -31.45 -13.30
CA GLY A 257 9.58 -32.51 -12.67
C GLY A 257 8.69 -33.29 -11.70
N ASP A 258 9.06 -33.31 -10.42
CA ASP A 258 8.31 -34.04 -9.40
C ASP A 258 7.44 -33.14 -8.49
N ALA A 259 7.27 -31.86 -8.85
CA ALA A 259 6.59 -30.87 -8.01
C ALA A 259 5.49 -30.12 -8.76
N CYS A 260 4.42 -29.81 -8.04
CA CYS A 260 3.42 -28.84 -8.48
C CYS A 260 3.96 -27.42 -8.27
N VAL A 261 3.84 -26.58 -9.30
CA VAL A 261 4.31 -25.21 -9.30
C VAL A 261 3.24 -24.26 -9.83
N ALA A 262 3.38 -22.98 -9.48
CA ALA A 262 2.40 -21.96 -9.87
C ALA A 262 2.45 -21.66 -11.36
N CYS A 263 3.65 -21.62 -11.95
CA CYS A 263 3.82 -21.22 -13.33
C CYS A 263 5.15 -21.72 -13.92
N THR A 264 5.25 -21.64 -15.24
CA THR A 264 6.46 -21.81 -16.04
C THR A 264 6.59 -20.68 -17.05
N ALA A 265 7.71 -20.64 -17.78
CA ALA A 265 7.86 -19.69 -18.89
C ALA A 265 6.83 -19.95 -20.01
N GLU A 266 6.38 -21.19 -20.16
CA GLU A 266 5.41 -21.62 -21.18
C GLU A 266 3.95 -21.45 -20.74
N ASP A 267 3.66 -21.52 -19.43
CA ASP A 267 2.31 -21.37 -18.87
C ASP A 267 2.32 -20.53 -17.58
N ASP A 268 1.79 -19.31 -17.69
CA ASP A 268 1.64 -18.34 -16.60
C ASP A 268 0.17 -18.08 -16.23
N SER A 269 -0.74 -18.96 -16.67
CA SER A 269 -2.19 -18.76 -16.55
C SER A 269 -2.65 -18.64 -15.10
N ALA A 270 -2.06 -19.40 -14.17
CA ALA A 270 -2.38 -19.32 -12.75
C ALA A 270 -2.02 -17.94 -12.15
N CYS A 271 -0.84 -17.41 -12.48
CA CYS A 271 -0.42 -16.09 -12.00
C CYS A 271 -1.27 -14.98 -12.63
N ARG A 272 -1.58 -15.07 -13.93
CA ARG A 272 -2.48 -14.11 -14.60
C ARG A 272 -3.88 -14.10 -14.02
N ALA A 273 -4.41 -15.26 -13.59
CA ALA A 273 -5.73 -15.35 -12.97
C ALA A 273 -5.84 -14.53 -11.67
N ILE A 274 -4.72 -14.30 -10.98
CA ILE A 274 -4.64 -13.45 -9.78
C ILE A 274 -3.94 -12.11 -10.05
N SER A 275 -3.68 -11.77 -11.31
CA SER A 275 -3.01 -10.55 -11.75
C SER A 275 -1.57 -10.39 -11.24
N LEU A 276 -0.82 -11.49 -11.11
CA LEU A 276 0.61 -11.49 -10.77
C LEU A 276 1.46 -11.97 -11.95
N LEU A 277 2.77 -11.73 -11.86
CA LEU A 277 3.74 -12.17 -12.86
C LEU A 277 4.24 -13.57 -12.54
N CYS A 278 4.60 -14.35 -13.56
CA CYS A 278 5.35 -15.58 -13.35
C CYS A 278 6.85 -15.28 -13.23
N ASP A 279 7.48 -15.71 -12.14
CA ASP A 279 8.91 -15.92 -12.08
C ASP A 279 9.21 -17.36 -12.54
N PRO A 280 9.71 -17.56 -13.78
CA PRO A 280 9.93 -18.89 -14.32
C PRO A 280 11.12 -19.63 -13.68
N GLU A 281 12.03 -18.92 -13.00
CA GLU A 281 13.15 -19.55 -12.28
C GLU A 281 12.71 -20.05 -10.91
N ALA A 282 11.91 -19.26 -10.20
CA ALA A 282 11.34 -19.64 -8.91
C ALA A 282 10.06 -20.49 -9.04
N HIS A 283 9.49 -20.60 -10.24
CA HIS A 283 8.21 -21.23 -10.53
C HIS A 283 7.06 -20.71 -9.63
N SER A 284 7.08 -19.41 -9.34
CA SER A 284 6.18 -18.76 -8.39
C SER A 284 5.58 -17.48 -8.94
N CYS A 285 4.41 -17.09 -8.42
CA CYS A 285 3.80 -15.81 -8.79
C CYS A 285 4.40 -14.68 -7.96
N VAL A 286 4.94 -13.67 -8.62
CA VAL A 286 5.59 -12.52 -8.00
C VAL A 286 4.84 -11.22 -8.33
N PRO A 287 4.85 -10.22 -7.43
CA PRO A 287 4.27 -8.91 -7.73
C PRO A 287 5.04 -8.20 -8.84
N CYS A 288 4.32 -7.41 -9.63
CA CYS A 288 4.94 -6.42 -10.50
C CYS A 288 5.48 -5.25 -9.66
N THR A 289 6.61 -4.71 -10.08
CA THR A 289 7.28 -3.53 -9.52
C THR A 289 7.32 -2.37 -10.51
N GLU A 290 7.05 -2.65 -11.80
CA GLU A 290 7.08 -1.69 -12.90
C GLU A 290 5.96 -1.97 -13.91
N HIS A 291 5.48 -0.92 -14.60
CA HIS A 291 4.40 -1.04 -15.57
C HIS A 291 4.77 -1.93 -16.78
N SER A 292 6.03 -1.88 -17.23
CA SER A 292 6.53 -2.65 -18.38
C SER A 292 6.42 -4.17 -18.20
N GLN A 293 6.34 -4.66 -16.95
CA GLN A 293 6.23 -6.09 -16.67
C GLN A 293 4.82 -6.63 -16.96
N CYS A 294 3.81 -5.76 -17.05
CA CYS A 294 2.40 -6.11 -17.26
C CYS A 294 1.97 -6.03 -18.74
N GLY A 295 2.93 -5.94 -19.68
CA GLY A 295 2.64 -5.79 -21.10
C GLY A 295 1.94 -4.46 -21.40
N ASP A 296 0.79 -4.50 -22.07
CA ASP A 296 -0.01 -3.30 -22.38
C ASP A 296 -0.82 -2.79 -21.17
N ALA A 297 -0.96 -3.58 -20.10
CA ALA A 297 -1.61 -3.14 -18.88
C ALA A 297 -0.61 -2.52 -17.91
N ALA A 298 -1.09 -1.67 -17.02
CA ALA A 298 -0.26 -1.06 -15.99
C ALA A 298 -0.09 -1.99 -14.78
N CYS A 299 1.07 -1.92 -14.13
CA CYS A 299 1.23 -2.39 -12.76
C CYS A 299 0.50 -1.47 -11.76
N GLU A 300 -0.32 -2.02 -10.88
CA GLU A 300 -0.85 -1.37 -9.69
C GLU A 300 0.24 -1.34 -8.63
N LEU A 301 1.15 -0.36 -8.71
CA LEU A 301 2.37 -0.28 -7.88
C LEU A 301 2.12 -0.33 -6.37
N ALA A 302 0.91 0.01 -5.93
CA ALA A 302 0.50 -0.09 -4.54
C ALA A 302 0.38 -1.54 -4.05
N THR A 303 -0.09 -2.45 -4.91
CA THR A 303 -0.43 -3.84 -4.59
C THR A 303 0.49 -4.85 -5.28
N GLY A 304 1.23 -4.40 -6.29
CA GLY A 304 2.07 -5.25 -7.14
C GLY A 304 1.27 -6.15 -8.08
N ARG A 305 0.04 -5.76 -8.44
CA ARG A 305 -0.83 -6.53 -9.35
C ARG A 305 -0.95 -5.84 -10.70
N CYS A 306 -0.97 -6.60 -11.79
CA CYS A 306 -1.28 -6.03 -13.11
C CYS A 306 -2.75 -5.64 -13.23
N PHE A 307 -3.05 -4.54 -13.90
CA PHE A 307 -4.41 -4.21 -14.30
C PHE A 307 -4.98 -5.27 -15.25
N PRO A 308 -6.32 -5.41 -15.32
CA PRO A 308 -6.94 -6.34 -16.26
C PRO A 308 -6.55 -6.02 -17.70
N MET A 309 -6.05 -7.02 -18.43
CA MET A 309 -5.62 -6.85 -19.83
C MET A 309 -6.79 -6.53 -20.79
N ASP A 310 -8.03 -6.80 -20.38
CA ASP A 310 -9.24 -6.50 -21.15
C ASP A 310 -9.77 -5.07 -20.91
N THR A 311 -9.13 -4.30 -20.02
CA THR A 311 -9.44 -2.89 -19.75
C THR A 311 -8.32 -1.94 -20.18
N VAL A 312 -7.69 -2.22 -21.32
CA VAL A 312 -6.71 -1.34 -21.97
C VAL A 312 -7.38 -0.54 -23.10
N ALA A 313 -7.20 0.77 -23.10
CA ALA A 313 -7.68 1.66 -24.16
C ALA A 313 -6.58 2.59 -24.68
N HIS A 314 -6.69 3.01 -25.93
CA HIS A 314 -5.72 3.91 -26.57
C HIS A 314 -6.28 5.31 -26.79
N VAL A 315 -5.49 6.31 -26.43
CA VAL A 315 -5.84 7.74 -26.56
C VAL A 315 -4.93 8.42 -27.57
N GLY A 316 -5.50 9.18 -28.50
CA GLY A 316 -4.80 10.02 -29.44
C GLY A 316 -5.45 10.13 -30.83
N PRO A 317 -4.87 10.89 -31.76
CA PRO A 317 -5.44 11.09 -33.10
C PRO A 317 -5.64 9.77 -33.84
N GLY A 318 -6.91 9.46 -34.17
CA GLY A 318 -7.26 8.22 -34.88
C GLY A 318 -7.26 6.95 -34.01
N ARG A 319 -7.16 7.09 -32.68
CA ARG A 319 -7.32 6.00 -31.70
C ARG A 319 -8.77 5.87 -31.26
N GLU A 320 -9.03 4.97 -30.30
CA GLU A 320 -10.36 4.74 -29.72
C GLU A 320 -10.94 6.02 -29.12
N TYR A 321 -10.12 6.75 -28.36
CA TYR A 321 -10.46 8.04 -27.80
C TYR A 321 -9.58 9.13 -28.42
N GLY A 322 -10.22 10.23 -28.85
CA GLY A 322 -9.50 11.37 -29.42
C GLY A 322 -8.79 12.24 -28.38
N SER A 323 -9.15 12.13 -27.11
CA SER A 323 -8.55 12.89 -26.00
C SER A 323 -8.66 12.16 -24.66
N ILE A 324 -7.82 12.56 -23.70
CA ILE A 324 -7.78 11.96 -22.35
C ILE A 324 -9.12 12.13 -21.64
N SER A 325 -9.72 13.33 -21.70
CA SER A 325 -11.02 13.57 -21.06
C SER A 325 -12.15 12.73 -21.65
N SER A 326 -12.13 12.49 -22.97
CA SER A 326 -13.12 11.64 -23.63
C SER A 326 -12.99 10.17 -23.22
N ALA A 327 -11.77 9.69 -22.98
CA ALA A 327 -11.51 8.36 -22.45
C ALA A 327 -12.01 8.27 -21.01
N VAL A 328 -11.53 9.13 -20.12
CA VAL A 328 -11.91 9.13 -18.69
C VAL A 328 -13.42 9.24 -18.49
N SER A 329 -14.12 10.07 -19.29
CA SER A 329 -15.58 10.23 -19.20
C SER A 329 -16.36 9.01 -19.68
N ALA A 330 -15.77 8.16 -20.53
CA ALA A 330 -16.38 6.93 -21.00
C ALA A 330 -16.17 5.77 -20.01
N LEU A 331 -15.14 5.88 -19.16
CA LEU A 331 -14.86 4.90 -18.11
C LEU A 331 -15.80 5.09 -16.92
N GLY A 332 -16.19 3.96 -16.33
CA GLY A 332 -16.90 3.93 -15.05
C GLY A 332 -15.93 3.79 -13.88
N THR A 333 -16.40 3.13 -12.82
CA THR A 333 -15.55 2.66 -11.72
C THR A 333 -14.73 1.44 -12.16
N GLY A 334 -13.60 1.19 -11.49
CA GLY A 334 -12.73 0.03 -11.76
C GLY A 334 -11.32 0.42 -12.21
N ALA A 335 -10.53 -0.59 -12.59
CA ALA A 335 -9.17 -0.44 -13.08
C ALA A 335 -9.11 -0.37 -14.60
N THR A 336 -8.42 0.61 -15.16
CA THR A 336 -8.25 0.76 -16.62
C THR A 336 -6.88 1.37 -16.93
N THR A 337 -6.20 0.80 -17.93
CA THR A 337 -4.99 1.38 -18.50
C THR A 337 -5.31 2.19 -19.74
N LEU A 338 -4.90 3.45 -19.77
CA LEU A 338 -4.93 4.30 -20.95
C LEU A 338 -3.52 4.46 -21.50
N ILE A 339 -3.30 3.91 -22.69
CA ILE A 339 -2.06 4.12 -23.46
C ILE A 339 -2.21 5.42 -24.26
N ILE A 340 -1.43 6.42 -23.88
CA ILE A 340 -1.46 7.78 -24.43
C ILE A 340 -0.43 7.89 -25.55
N HIS A 341 -0.92 8.11 -26.77
CA HIS A 341 -0.06 8.29 -27.95
C HIS A 341 0.32 9.77 -28.09
N ALA A 342 1.54 10.04 -28.54
CA ALA A 342 1.99 11.34 -28.98
C ALA A 342 1.26 11.76 -30.28
N GLY A 343 1.26 13.07 -30.55
CA GLY A 343 0.77 13.62 -31.82
C GLY A 343 0.29 15.07 -31.67
N THR A 344 -0.63 15.31 -30.73
CA THR A 344 -1.07 16.64 -30.34
C THR A 344 -0.91 16.81 -28.84
N THR A 345 -0.60 18.03 -28.40
CA THR A 345 -0.65 18.35 -26.97
C THR A 345 -2.09 18.21 -26.47
N TYR A 346 -2.31 17.38 -25.46
CA TYR A 346 -3.60 17.26 -24.80
C TYR A 346 -3.82 18.52 -23.96
N GLY A 347 -4.98 19.16 -24.10
CA GLY A 347 -5.32 20.43 -23.44
C GLY A 347 -6.43 20.30 -22.41
N ASP A 348 -6.83 19.07 -22.09
CA ASP A 348 -8.03 18.79 -21.31
C ASP A 348 -7.70 18.64 -19.82
N SER A 349 -8.71 18.84 -18.97
CA SER A 349 -8.66 18.52 -17.54
C SER A 349 -9.46 17.25 -17.25
N VAL A 350 -8.97 16.41 -16.35
CA VAL A 350 -9.69 15.21 -15.90
C VAL A 350 -9.81 15.14 -14.39
N LEU A 351 -10.92 14.56 -13.93
CA LEU A 351 -11.19 14.26 -12.53
C LEU A 351 -11.23 12.74 -12.35
N ILE A 352 -10.42 12.24 -11.43
CA ILE A 352 -10.39 10.82 -11.05
C ILE A 352 -11.06 10.71 -9.69
N GLY A 353 -12.33 10.32 -9.70
CA GLY A 353 -13.16 10.22 -8.50
C GLY A 353 -13.00 8.90 -7.77
N SER A 354 -13.67 8.80 -6.62
CA SER A 354 -13.78 7.57 -5.84
C SER A 354 -14.22 6.36 -6.66
N GLY A 355 -13.57 5.21 -6.42
CA GLY A 355 -13.80 3.96 -7.13
C GLY A 355 -13.14 3.86 -8.51
N MET A 356 -12.46 4.91 -8.98
CA MET A 356 -11.66 4.87 -10.22
C MET A 356 -10.20 4.56 -9.91
N ARG A 357 -9.61 3.63 -10.68
CA ARG A 357 -8.17 3.33 -10.67
C ARG A 357 -7.65 3.43 -12.10
N LEU A 358 -6.99 4.53 -12.43
CA LEU A 358 -6.58 4.81 -13.80
C LEU A 358 -5.07 4.84 -13.90
N ALA A 359 -4.54 4.22 -14.96
CA ALA A 359 -3.14 4.35 -15.33
C ALA A 359 -3.02 5.07 -16.67
N PHE A 360 -2.19 6.10 -16.74
CA PHE A 360 -1.86 6.83 -17.95
C PHE A 360 -0.41 6.50 -18.33
N LEU A 361 -0.23 5.62 -19.30
CA LEU A 361 1.10 5.22 -19.76
C LEU A 361 1.37 5.85 -21.12
N ALA A 362 2.57 6.37 -21.34
CA ALA A 362 3.01 6.71 -22.68
C ALA A 362 3.07 5.45 -23.55
N ALA A 363 2.72 5.59 -24.83
CA ALA A 363 3.01 4.53 -25.80
C ALA A 363 4.54 4.35 -25.96
N ASP A 364 4.98 3.12 -26.27
CA ASP A 364 6.40 2.77 -26.39
C ASP A 364 7.21 3.75 -27.24
N GLY A 365 8.25 4.33 -26.64
CA GLY A 365 9.16 5.28 -27.29
C GLY A 365 8.55 6.65 -27.62
N GLU A 366 7.34 6.92 -27.16
CA GLU A 366 6.66 8.19 -27.32
C GLU A 366 6.73 9.01 -26.02
N ARG A 367 6.67 10.34 -26.14
CA ARG A 367 6.60 11.28 -25.01
C ARG A 367 5.39 12.20 -25.20
N PRO A 368 4.16 11.71 -24.98
CA PRO A 368 2.95 12.50 -25.14
C PRO A 368 2.96 13.72 -24.21
N GLN A 369 2.52 14.86 -24.75
CA GLN A 369 2.48 16.12 -23.99
C GLN A 369 1.07 16.41 -23.50
N TRP A 370 0.94 16.70 -22.21
CA TRP A 370 -0.29 17.13 -21.59
C TRP A 370 -0.11 18.54 -21.02
N SER A 371 -1.01 19.44 -21.37
CA SER A 371 -1.03 20.81 -20.90
C SER A 371 -2.42 21.21 -20.45
N GLY A 372 -2.50 22.30 -19.69
CA GLY A 372 -3.75 22.81 -19.15
C GLY A 372 -3.52 23.42 -17.79
N LEU A 373 -4.42 24.27 -17.31
CA LEU A 373 -4.26 24.92 -16.01
C LEU A 373 -4.24 23.91 -14.85
N LEU A 374 -5.03 22.85 -14.97
CA LEU A 374 -5.14 21.77 -14.00
C LEU A 374 -5.39 20.47 -14.78
N PRO A 375 -4.34 19.82 -15.32
CA PRO A 375 -4.47 18.65 -16.17
C PRO A 375 -5.20 17.50 -15.48
N VAL A 376 -4.85 17.18 -14.23
CA VAL A 376 -5.47 16.10 -13.47
C VAL A 376 -5.71 16.46 -12.01
N THR A 377 -6.92 16.14 -11.55
CA THR A 377 -7.30 16.15 -10.13
C THR A 377 -7.71 14.72 -9.73
N VAL A 378 -7.19 14.23 -8.61
CA VAL A 378 -7.54 12.94 -8.03
C VAL A 378 -8.27 13.18 -6.71
N ALA A 379 -9.56 12.85 -6.67
CA ALA A 379 -10.44 13.08 -5.53
C ALA A 379 -11.01 11.73 -5.04
N GLY A 380 -10.27 11.07 -4.14
CA GLY A 380 -10.59 9.74 -3.59
C GLY A 380 -10.42 8.56 -4.55
N GLY A 381 -9.89 8.79 -5.75
CA GLY A 381 -9.49 7.76 -6.69
C GLY A 381 -8.00 7.44 -6.64
N THR A 382 -7.54 6.59 -7.55
CA THR A 382 -6.13 6.24 -7.71
C THR A 382 -5.63 6.52 -9.12
N LEU A 383 -4.47 7.17 -9.21
CA LEU A 383 -3.78 7.51 -10.44
C LEU A 383 -2.40 6.82 -10.51
N TYR A 384 -2.06 6.29 -11.68
CA TYR A 384 -0.71 5.89 -12.07
C TYR A 384 -0.33 6.67 -13.34
N VAL A 385 0.87 7.25 -13.41
CA VAL A 385 1.37 7.96 -14.59
C VAL A 385 2.77 7.50 -14.92
N ASP A 386 3.06 7.22 -16.19
CA ASP A 386 4.38 6.80 -16.65
C ASP A 386 4.72 7.37 -18.03
N GLY A 387 5.90 8.01 -18.15
CA GLY A 387 6.44 8.47 -19.44
C GLY A 387 5.77 9.70 -20.06
N LEU A 388 4.91 10.41 -19.33
CA LEU A 388 4.23 11.61 -19.85
C LEU A 388 5.07 12.88 -19.61
N ARG A 389 4.88 13.89 -20.47
CA ARG A 389 5.33 15.26 -20.21
C ARG A 389 4.14 16.16 -19.91
N ILE A 390 4.00 16.60 -18.66
CA ILE A 390 2.97 17.56 -18.22
C ILE A 390 3.58 18.97 -18.22
N GLN A 391 2.95 19.94 -18.89
CA GLN A 391 3.51 21.27 -19.04
C GLN A 391 2.52 22.44 -18.97
N GLY A 392 3.02 23.58 -18.49
CA GLY A 392 2.32 24.88 -18.58
C GLY A 392 1.05 24.93 -17.73
N SER A 393 1.08 24.29 -16.55
CA SER A 393 -0.05 24.21 -15.63
C SER A 393 0.07 25.18 -14.47
N ASN A 394 -1.05 25.48 -13.80
CA ASN A 394 -0.99 26.03 -12.45
C ASN A 394 -0.61 24.91 -11.49
N THR A 395 -1.41 23.85 -11.43
CA THR A 395 -1.06 22.64 -10.69
C THR A 395 -1.08 21.48 -11.68
N ALA A 396 0.03 20.76 -11.86
CA ALA A 396 0.08 19.67 -12.84
C ALA A 396 -0.70 18.44 -12.37
N VAL A 397 -0.51 18.04 -11.10
CA VAL A 397 -1.27 16.97 -10.43
C VAL A 397 -1.76 17.47 -9.08
N GLU A 398 -3.07 17.45 -8.87
CA GLU A 398 -3.71 17.80 -7.60
C GLU A 398 -4.35 16.57 -6.97
N LEU A 399 -4.02 16.27 -5.71
CA LEU A 399 -4.63 15.19 -4.93
C LEU A 399 -5.42 15.77 -3.76
N GLU A 400 -6.66 15.33 -3.62
CA GLU A 400 -7.57 15.73 -2.54
C GLU A 400 -8.46 14.56 -2.12
N SER A 401 -9.16 14.70 -0.99
CA SER A 401 -10.15 13.72 -0.51
C SER A 401 -9.62 12.26 -0.51
N ASP A 402 -8.47 12.00 0.11
CA ASP A 402 -7.82 10.67 0.14
C ASP A 402 -7.36 10.15 -1.23
N GLY A 403 -7.14 11.03 -2.21
CA GLY A 403 -6.61 10.67 -3.52
C GLY A 403 -5.20 10.05 -3.45
N LEU A 404 -4.93 9.05 -4.30
CA LEU A 404 -3.63 8.38 -4.37
C LEU A 404 -3.01 8.55 -5.76
N ALA A 405 -1.71 8.84 -5.84
CA ALA A 405 -1.00 8.88 -7.12
C ALA A 405 0.40 8.26 -7.06
N TRP A 406 0.74 7.52 -8.10
CA TRP A 406 2.09 7.08 -8.44
C TRP A 406 2.52 7.75 -9.75
N ILE A 407 3.61 8.51 -9.70
CA ILE A 407 4.12 9.31 -10.82
C ILE A 407 5.53 8.80 -11.11
N ASP A 408 5.64 7.99 -12.16
CA ASP A 408 6.88 7.37 -12.61
C ASP A 408 7.36 8.03 -13.90
N ARG A 409 8.67 8.19 -14.06
CA ARG A 409 9.33 8.62 -15.31
C ARG A 409 8.60 9.75 -16.04
N THR A 410 8.08 10.71 -15.27
CA THR A 410 7.22 11.77 -15.77
C THR A 410 7.97 13.08 -15.67
N GLU A 411 7.87 13.87 -16.74
CA GLU A 411 8.38 15.23 -16.76
C GLU A 411 7.25 16.20 -16.45
N ILE A 412 7.37 16.97 -15.37
CA ILE A 412 6.47 18.06 -15.02
C ILE A 412 7.25 19.37 -15.13
N VAL A 413 6.94 20.16 -16.14
CA VAL A 413 7.69 21.38 -16.48
C VAL A 413 6.77 22.59 -16.59
N GLN A 414 7.27 23.80 -16.32
CA GLN A 414 6.45 25.03 -16.39
C GLN A 414 5.14 24.98 -15.58
N ALA A 415 5.04 24.06 -14.61
CA ALA A 415 3.92 24.02 -13.69
C ALA A 415 4.15 25.05 -12.60
N VAL A 416 3.12 25.75 -12.11
CA VAL A 416 3.28 26.64 -10.96
C VAL A 416 3.55 25.82 -9.68
N ILE A 417 2.78 24.75 -9.51
CA ILE A 417 2.98 23.65 -8.58
C ILE A 417 3.03 22.38 -9.43
N GLY A 418 4.08 21.58 -9.28
CA GLY A 418 4.15 20.31 -10.00
C GLY A 418 3.11 19.33 -9.44
N VAL A 419 3.27 18.97 -8.17
CA VAL A 419 2.36 18.07 -7.45
C VAL A 419 1.89 18.73 -6.16
N GLU A 420 0.59 18.77 -5.95
CA GLU A 420 -0.04 19.28 -4.73
C GLU A 420 -0.88 18.20 -4.07
N THR A 421 -0.68 17.98 -2.77
CA THR A 421 -1.41 16.97 -1.99
C THR A 421 -2.13 17.62 -0.81
N ARG A 422 -3.42 17.29 -0.61
CA ARG A 422 -4.27 17.74 0.51
C ARG A 422 -5.11 16.59 1.09
N ASP A 423 -5.75 16.81 2.24
CA ASP A 423 -6.76 15.90 2.80
C ASP A 423 -6.34 14.43 2.85
N SER A 424 -5.24 14.13 3.56
CA SER A 424 -4.69 12.76 3.71
C SER A 424 -4.33 12.01 2.41
N SER A 425 -4.28 12.71 1.27
CA SER A 425 -3.82 12.13 0.00
C SER A 425 -2.36 11.67 0.04
N VAL A 426 -2.00 10.76 -0.86
CA VAL A 426 -0.65 10.20 -0.97
C VAL A 426 -0.11 10.32 -2.39
N ALA A 427 1.07 10.92 -2.54
CA ALA A 427 1.82 10.92 -3.79
C ALA A 427 3.13 10.14 -3.64
N VAL A 428 3.40 9.23 -4.56
CA VAL A 428 4.70 8.55 -4.72
C VAL A 428 5.28 8.96 -6.07
N ILE A 429 6.46 9.57 -6.06
CA ILE A 429 7.10 10.13 -7.25
C ILE A 429 8.44 9.44 -7.43
N ARG A 430 8.64 8.80 -8.58
CA ARG A 430 9.81 7.95 -8.84
C ARG A 430 10.42 8.25 -10.20
N SER A 431 11.75 8.26 -10.30
CA SER A 431 12.48 8.51 -11.55
C SER A 431 11.94 9.70 -12.35
N SER A 432 11.45 10.75 -11.70
CA SER A 432 10.68 11.83 -12.34
C SER A 432 11.37 13.18 -12.24
N MET A 433 11.13 14.06 -13.22
CA MET A 433 11.66 15.41 -13.24
C MET A 433 10.54 16.41 -13.03
N ILE A 434 10.62 17.19 -11.96
CA ILE A 434 9.62 18.23 -11.65
C ILE A 434 10.36 19.55 -11.50
N GLY A 435 10.13 20.46 -12.44
CA GLY A 435 10.80 21.75 -12.43
C GLY A 435 9.89 22.89 -12.83
N TYR A 436 10.18 24.02 -12.20
CA TYR A 436 9.39 25.22 -12.33
C TYR A 436 10.13 26.30 -13.13
N TYR A 437 9.41 27.02 -14.00
CA TYR A 437 9.88 28.27 -14.61
C TYR A 437 8.72 29.26 -14.77
N SER A 438 8.44 30.03 -13.72
CA SER A 438 7.46 31.12 -13.77
C SER A 438 7.87 32.27 -12.85
N SER A 439 7.20 33.42 -12.97
CA SER A 439 7.57 34.66 -12.25
C SER A 439 6.98 34.78 -10.85
N ALA A 440 6.29 33.77 -10.33
CA ALA A 440 5.54 33.82 -9.07
C ALA A 440 5.96 32.70 -8.12
N SER A 441 6.59 33.00 -6.98
CA SER A 441 7.11 32.00 -6.02
C SER A 441 6.11 30.87 -5.75
N ILE A 442 6.35 29.66 -6.26
CA ILE A 442 5.78 28.41 -5.70
C ILE A 442 6.75 27.24 -6.01
N SER A 443 6.63 26.18 -5.22
CA SER A 443 7.46 24.99 -5.20
C SER A 443 7.02 23.91 -6.19
N PRO A 444 7.95 23.13 -6.76
CA PRO A 444 7.67 21.89 -7.50
C PRO A 444 6.69 20.96 -6.80
N MET A 445 6.72 20.96 -5.47
CA MET A 445 5.92 20.05 -4.67
C MET A 445 5.39 20.73 -3.41
N ALA A 446 4.14 20.45 -3.09
CA ALA A 446 3.46 20.98 -1.91
C ALA A 446 2.63 19.89 -1.20
N ALA A 447 2.85 19.72 0.10
CA ALA A 447 2.14 18.75 0.94
C ALA A 447 1.38 19.44 2.08
N TYR A 448 0.06 19.29 2.13
CA TYR A 448 -0.81 19.97 3.09
C TYR A 448 -1.76 18.99 3.81
N ASP A 449 -2.32 19.42 4.95
CA ASP A 449 -3.50 18.79 5.57
C ASP A 449 -3.39 17.26 5.79
N ASN A 450 -2.31 16.83 6.43
CA ASN A 450 -2.00 15.41 6.71
C ASN A 450 -1.71 14.54 5.47
N SER A 451 -1.47 15.12 4.30
CA SER A 451 -1.04 14.37 3.12
C SER A 451 0.36 13.78 3.30
N SER A 452 0.67 12.72 2.55
CA SER A 452 1.99 12.11 2.50
C SER A 452 2.59 12.21 1.10
N VAL A 453 3.87 12.56 1.01
CA VAL A 453 4.61 12.53 -0.25
C VAL A 453 5.91 11.75 -0.11
N VAL A 454 6.16 10.83 -1.04
CA VAL A 454 7.39 10.05 -1.13
C VAL A 454 8.05 10.35 -2.46
N VAL A 455 9.34 10.70 -2.43
CA VAL A 455 10.13 11.07 -3.61
C VAL A 455 11.36 10.18 -3.68
N ILE A 456 11.48 9.39 -4.75
CA ILE A 456 12.55 8.40 -4.92
C ILE A 456 13.24 8.68 -6.25
N ASP A 457 14.57 8.75 -6.22
CA ASP A 457 15.42 8.89 -7.41
C ASP A 457 14.88 9.93 -8.41
N SER A 458 14.45 11.09 -7.91
CA SER A 458 13.77 12.11 -8.71
C SER A 458 14.49 13.46 -8.66
N THR A 459 14.27 14.30 -9.66
CA THR A 459 14.88 15.63 -9.76
C THR A 459 13.80 16.69 -9.51
N LEU A 460 13.88 17.37 -8.37
CA LEU A 460 13.00 18.49 -8.02
C LEU A 460 13.76 19.81 -8.11
N PHE A 461 13.23 20.74 -8.90
CA PHE A 461 13.90 22.01 -9.16
C PHE A 461 13.00 23.23 -8.91
N GLY A 462 13.31 24.00 -7.85
CA GLY A 462 12.60 25.21 -7.48
C GLY A 462 13.29 26.48 -7.97
N TYR A 463 12.58 27.30 -8.76
CA TYR A 463 13.11 28.60 -9.21
C TYR A 463 12.20 29.75 -8.83
N TYR A 464 12.80 30.82 -8.33
CA TYR A 464 12.09 32.07 -8.13
C TYR A 464 13.00 33.24 -8.53
N PRO A 465 12.66 34.00 -9.59
CA PRO A 465 13.47 35.14 -9.98
C PRO A 465 13.42 36.22 -8.89
N GLY A 466 14.51 36.37 -8.15
CA GLY A 466 14.66 37.38 -7.10
C GLY A 466 14.43 36.89 -5.68
N GLY A 467 14.49 35.58 -5.42
CA GLY A 467 14.58 35.03 -4.07
C GLY A 467 14.79 33.51 -4.05
N ALA A 468 14.76 32.93 -2.84
CA ALA A 468 14.87 31.49 -2.66
C ALA A 468 13.66 30.77 -3.26
N GLY A 469 13.87 30.10 -4.40
CA GLY A 469 12.94 29.08 -4.88
C GLY A 469 13.04 27.87 -3.96
N THR A 470 11.95 27.55 -3.27
CA THR A 470 11.87 26.36 -2.43
C THR A 470 11.45 25.16 -3.27
N ASN A 471 12.12 24.02 -3.12
CA ASN A 471 11.84 22.82 -3.92
C ASN A 471 10.63 22.03 -3.41
N LEU A 472 10.38 22.15 -2.10
CA LEU A 472 9.39 21.40 -1.37
C LEU A 472 8.78 22.27 -0.25
N VAL A 473 7.46 22.38 -0.20
CA VAL A 473 6.74 23.11 0.86
C VAL A 473 5.79 22.15 1.58
N CYS A 474 5.78 22.19 2.90
CA CYS A 474 4.93 21.31 3.72
C CYS A 474 4.19 22.08 4.81
N SER A 475 2.95 21.67 5.11
CA SER A 475 2.35 22.01 6.40
C SER A 475 3.00 21.16 7.51
N PRO A 476 2.92 21.58 8.79
CA PRO A 476 3.40 20.78 9.92
C PRO A 476 2.70 19.42 10.09
N SER A 477 1.61 19.19 9.38
CA SER A 477 0.88 17.92 9.41
C SER A 477 1.20 17.00 8.23
N GLY A 478 1.73 17.53 7.12
CA GLY A 478 2.13 16.72 5.99
C GLY A 478 3.41 15.94 6.29
N THR A 479 3.50 14.70 5.81
CA THR A 479 4.73 13.90 5.89
C THR A 479 5.43 13.90 4.54
N VAL A 480 6.76 14.06 4.55
CA VAL A 480 7.55 13.94 3.33
C VAL A 480 8.76 13.05 3.57
N GLU A 481 8.92 12.09 2.68
CA GLU A 481 10.11 11.25 2.54
C GLU A 481 10.77 11.54 1.19
N VAL A 482 12.07 11.78 1.20
CA VAL A 482 12.87 11.95 -0.02
C VAL A 482 14.11 11.07 0.06
N ARG A 483 14.37 10.31 -1.01
CA ARG A 483 15.55 9.45 -1.09
C ARG A 483 16.16 9.44 -2.49
N GLY A 484 17.48 9.35 -2.57
CA GLY A 484 18.20 9.20 -3.84
C GLY A 484 18.01 10.37 -4.82
N SER A 485 17.53 11.52 -4.36
CA SER A 485 16.96 12.55 -5.23
C SER A 485 17.84 13.80 -5.34
N ILE A 486 17.64 14.58 -6.41
CA ILE A 486 18.23 15.92 -6.57
C ILE A 486 17.19 16.95 -6.13
N LEU A 487 17.52 17.75 -5.11
CA LEU A 487 16.70 18.88 -4.63
C LEU A 487 17.48 20.19 -4.82
N ILE A 488 17.22 20.91 -5.91
CA ILE A 488 17.98 22.14 -6.22
C ILE A 488 17.09 23.36 -6.36
N GLY A 489 17.39 24.41 -5.57
CA GLY A 489 16.81 25.75 -5.71
C GLY A 489 17.84 26.82 -6.07
N GLN A 490 17.41 28.01 -6.48
CA GLN A 490 18.34 29.05 -6.97
C GLN A 490 19.22 29.68 -5.86
N ASP A 491 18.68 29.97 -4.68
CA ASP A 491 19.35 30.70 -3.59
C ASP A 491 19.25 29.89 -2.28
N ASP A 492 20.09 28.85 -2.13
CA ASP A 492 20.08 27.90 -0.99
C ASP A 492 18.66 27.35 -0.73
N GLY A 493 18.12 26.63 -1.71
CA GLY A 493 16.75 26.13 -1.79
C GLY A 493 16.43 25.02 -0.77
N VAL A 494 16.64 25.30 0.51
CA VAL A 494 16.34 24.40 1.60
C VAL A 494 14.84 24.04 1.54
N PRO A 495 14.49 22.75 1.60
CA PRO A 495 13.10 22.32 1.76
C PRO A 495 12.42 23.06 2.93
N ASP A 496 11.25 23.65 2.70
CA ASP A 496 10.44 24.28 3.75
C ASP A 496 9.54 23.22 4.42
N CYS A 497 10.21 22.20 4.93
CA CYS A 497 9.62 21.02 5.54
C CYS A 497 10.50 20.58 6.70
N MET A 498 10.25 21.15 7.88
CA MET A 498 11.10 20.96 9.06
C MET A 498 11.27 19.48 9.46
N ASP A 499 10.24 18.67 9.19
CA ASP A 499 10.15 17.26 9.58
C ASP A 499 10.26 16.31 8.37
N ALA A 500 10.72 16.77 7.22
CA ALA A 500 10.96 15.88 6.08
C ALA A 500 12.12 14.91 6.38
N ASP A 501 11.90 13.62 6.12
CA ASP A 501 12.96 12.62 6.17
C ASP A 501 13.65 12.57 4.81
N ILE A 502 14.89 13.05 4.75
CA ILE A 502 15.65 13.15 3.50
C ILE A 502 16.91 12.30 3.65
N SER A 503 17.15 11.38 2.74
CA SER A 503 18.33 10.52 2.76
C SER A 503 18.98 10.36 1.39
N TYR A 504 20.29 10.14 1.38
CA TYR A 504 21.09 9.84 0.19
C TYR A 504 20.80 10.76 -1.01
N SER A 505 20.56 12.05 -0.73
CA SER A 505 20.09 13.02 -1.72
C SER A 505 21.11 14.15 -1.94
N ALA A 506 21.11 14.70 -3.15
CA ALA A 506 21.93 15.85 -3.53
C ALA A 506 21.12 17.15 -3.37
N ILE A 507 21.58 18.06 -2.52
CA ILE A 507 20.78 19.22 -2.09
C ILE A 507 21.68 20.45 -2.09
N ASN A 508 21.20 21.61 -2.54
CA ASN A 508 21.98 22.84 -2.36
C ASN A 508 21.57 23.58 -1.07
N GLY A 509 22.56 23.95 -0.25
CA GLY A 509 22.30 24.55 1.07
C GLY A 509 22.18 23.51 2.19
N GLY A 510 22.25 22.23 1.83
CA GLY A 510 22.18 21.09 2.74
C GLY A 510 20.79 20.81 3.33
N ALA A 511 20.60 19.60 3.83
CA ALA A 511 19.45 19.21 4.66
C ALA A 511 19.90 18.21 5.73
N PRO A 512 19.24 18.16 6.89
CA PRO A 512 19.47 17.08 7.84
C PRO A 512 19.13 15.72 7.21
N GLY A 513 19.67 14.63 7.78
CA GLY A 513 19.39 13.27 7.34
C GLY A 513 20.64 12.45 7.04
N THR A 514 20.44 11.21 6.61
CA THR A 514 21.53 10.24 6.38
C THR A 514 22.02 10.33 4.94
N GLY A 515 23.32 10.46 4.73
CA GLY A 515 23.92 10.35 3.39
C GLY A 515 23.68 11.54 2.45
N ASN A 516 23.00 12.61 2.89
CA ASN A 516 22.79 13.79 2.05
C ASN A 516 24.10 14.54 1.78
N VAL A 517 24.22 15.08 0.57
CA VAL A 517 25.40 15.83 0.12
C VAL A 517 24.99 17.24 -0.27
N ASP A 518 25.64 18.23 0.35
CA ASP A 518 25.54 19.63 -0.09
C ASP A 518 26.39 19.83 -1.36
N VAL A 519 25.72 20.00 -2.49
CA VAL A 519 26.39 20.18 -3.79
C VAL A 519 26.79 21.64 -4.06
N GLY A 520 26.55 22.54 -3.10
CA GLY A 520 26.89 23.95 -3.21
C GLY A 520 25.91 24.72 -4.11
N SER A 521 26.32 25.90 -4.57
CA SER A 521 25.46 26.76 -5.38
C SER A 521 25.04 26.09 -6.69
N PHE A 522 23.80 26.35 -7.10
CA PHE A 522 23.25 25.85 -8.35
C PHE A 522 24.11 26.24 -9.57
N GLU A 523 24.47 25.25 -10.39
CA GLU A 523 25.15 25.47 -11.66
C GLU A 523 24.29 24.98 -12.85
N THR A 524 23.91 25.91 -13.72
CA THR A 524 23.10 25.59 -14.93
C THR A 524 23.76 24.55 -15.84
N SER A 525 25.08 24.38 -15.77
CA SER A 525 25.82 23.42 -16.58
C SER A 525 25.61 21.97 -16.15
N TRP A 526 24.99 21.71 -15.00
CA TRP A 526 24.63 20.35 -14.60
C TRP A 526 23.55 19.74 -15.48
N PHE A 527 22.70 20.57 -16.10
CA PHE A 527 21.54 20.13 -16.86
C PHE A 527 21.67 20.44 -18.36
N VAL A 528 21.10 19.60 -19.23
CA VAL A 528 21.20 19.70 -20.69
C VAL A 528 20.70 21.04 -21.21
N SER A 529 19.50 21.45 -20.78
CA SER A 529 18.94 22.76 -21.13
C SER A 529 18.05 23.27 -20.01
N TYR A 530 18.67 23.85 -19.00
CA TYR A 530 17.96 24.44 -17.88
C TYR A 530 16.85 25.43 -18.32
N SER A 531 17.18 26.38 -19.21
CA SER A 531 16.21 27.36 -19.72
C SER A 531 15.21 26.78 -20.73
N GLY A 532 15.45 25.55 -21.21
CA GLY A 532 14.55 24.82 -22.09
C GLY A 532 13.73 23.77 -21.35
N GLU A 533 13.76 23.77 -20.01
CA GLU A 533 13.12 22.77 -19.14
C GLU A 533 13.49 21.33 -19.50
N ASP A 534 14.78 21.13 -19.73
CA ASP A 534 15.39 19.84 -19.90
C ASP A 534 16.37 19.65 -18.74
N TYR A 535 15.92 18.86 -17.77
CA TYR A 535 16.62 18.58 -16.52
C TYR A 535 17.39 17.25 -16.56
N HIS A 536 17.59 16.65 -17.74
CA HIS A 536 18.56 15.58 -17.91
C HIS A 536 19.96 16.13 -17.60
N LEU A 537 20.82 15.27 -17.09
CA LEU A 537 22.15 15.60 -16.65
C LEU A 537 23.10 15.70 -17.85
N THR A 538 24.00 16.67 -17.77
CA THR A 538 25.16 16.69 -18.66
C THR A 538 26.26 15.77 -18.11
N PRO A 539 27.34 15.51 -18.87
CA PRO A 539 28.53 14.86 -18.32
C PRO A 539 29.09 15.56 -17.06
N GLY A 540 28.87 16.87 -16.91
CA GLY A 540 29.22 17.59 -15.69
C GLY A 540 28.28 17.26 -14.53
N GLY A 541 26.98 17.17 -14.80
CA GLY A 541 25.97 16.72 -13.84
C GLY A 541 26.23 15.31 -13.33
N PHE A 542 26.50 14.35 -14.22
CA PHE A 542 26.83 12.97 -13.83
C PHE A 542 28.03 12.91 -12.87
N VAL A 543 29.09 13.70 -13.11
CA VAL A 543 30.23 13.76 -12.19
C VAL A 543 29.85 14.37 -10.84
N THR A 544 28.96 15.35 -10.81
CA THR A 544 28.51 16.00 -9.58
C THR A 544 27.61 15.10 -8.74
N PHE A 545 26.74 14.30 -9.38
CA PHE A 545 25.69 13.55 -8.69
C PHE A 545 25.97 12.04 -8.55
N ALA A 546 27.11 11.55 -9.04
CA ALA A 546 27.56 10.17 -8.87
C ALA A 546 27.79 9.80 -7.39
N ASP A 547 27.48 8.55 -7.05
CA ASP A 547 27.76 7.92 -5.75
C ASP A 547 27.13 8.64 -4.54
N ILE A 548 26.10 9.47 -4.76
CA ILE A 548 25.35 10.15 -3.70
C ILE A 548 24.14 9.30 -3.27
N ALA A 549 23.41 8.77 -4.25
CA ALA A 549 22.26 7.93 -3.99
C ALA A 549 22.69 6.53 -3.54
N GLN A 550 21.77 5.87 -2.84
CA GLN A 550 21.92 4.49 -2.46
C GLN A 550 20.62 3.76 -2.81
N TRP A 551 20.71 2.84 -3.77
CA TRP A 551 19.59 2.03 -4.19
C TRP A 551 19.16 1.07 -3.07
N GLN A 552 17.86 0.95 -2.83
CA GLN A 552 17.26 0.04 -1.85
C GLN A 552 16.18 -0.81 -2.50
N THR A 553 15.89 -1.94 -1.87
CA THR A 553 14.82 -2.84 -2.33
C THR A 553 13.49 -2.10 -2.45
N GLY A 554 12.90 -2.11 -3.64
CA GLY A 554 11.65 -1.42 -3.97
C GLY A 554 11.83 -0.13 -4.77
N ASP A 555 13.06 0.35 -4.92
CA ASP A 555 13.38 1.47 -5.80
C ASP A 555 13.18 1.09 -7.27
N PRO A 556 12.94 2.08 -8.15
CA PRO A 556 12.90 1.85 -9.59
C PRO A 556 14.15 1.15 -10.09
N THR A 557 13.98 0.19 -11.01
CA THR A 557 15.13 -0.45 -11.67
C THR A 557 15.57 0.28 -12.93
N THR A 558 14.84 1.33 -13.32
CA THR A 558 15.15 2.20 -14.45
C THR A 558 14.92 3.68 -14.11
N ASP A 559 15.67 4.54 -14.78
CA ASP A 559 15.57 6.00 -14.67
C ASP A 559 14.48 6.59 -15.59
N ILE A 560 14.45 7.91 -15.79
CA ILE A 560 13.45 8.59 -16.62
C ILE A 560 13.48 8.20 -18.10
N ASP A 561 14.66 7.79 -18.60
CA ASP A 561 14.89 7.43 -20.00
C ASP A 561 14.78 5.91 -20.23
N GLY A 562 14.62 5.15 -19.15
CA GLY A 562 14.59 3.69 -19.17
C GLY A 562 15.97 3.06 -19.04
N ASP A 563 17.00 3.85 -18.73
CA ASP A 563 18.34 3.36 -18.49
C ASP A 563 18.41 2.62 -17.14
N PRO A 564 19.11 1.47 -17.08
CA PRO A 564 19.07 0.60 -15.93
C PRO A 564 19.79 1.19 -14.72
N ARG A 565 19.16 1.06 -13.56
CA ARG A 565 19.73 1.36 -12.24
C ARG A 565 20.28 0.09 -11.58
N PRO A 566 21.09 0.22 -10.51
CA PRO A 566 21.46 -0.92 -9.69
C PRO A 566 20.23 -1.68 -9.19
N THR A 567 20.35 -2.99 -8.97
CA THR A 567 19.28 -3.83 -8.39
C THR A 567 19.76 -4.58 -7.15
N ILE A 568 20.80 -4.04 -6.51
CA ILE A 568 21.44 -4.62 -5.33
C ILE A 568 21.25 -3.66 -4.19
N ASP A 569 20.60 -4.12 -3.13
CA ASP A 569 20.35 -3.34 -1.93
C ASP A 569 21.66 -2.72 -1.40
N ASN A 570 21.59 -1.43 -1.08
CA ASN A 570 22.71 -0.60 -0.63
C ASN A 570 23.78 -0.27 -1.69
N ALA A 571 23.59 -0.59 -2.97
CA ALA A 571 24.50 -0.17 -4.03
C ALA A 571 24.50 1.36 -4.21
N LEU A 572 25.67 1.94 -4.43
CA LEU A 572 25.80 3.36 -4.76
C LEU A 572 25.21 3.62 -6.16
N ASP A 573 24.53 4.75 -6.29
CA ASP A 573 23.88 5.20 -7.53
C ASP A 573 24.01 6.72 -7.73
N TYR A 574 23.51 7.23 -8.85
CA TYR A 574 23.38 8.65 -9.13
C TYR A 574 22.12 9.21 -8.47
N ALA A 575 22.28 10.35 -7.79
CA ALA A 575 21.12 11.07 -7.31
C ALA A 575 20.30 11.65 -8.48
N GLY A 576 18.97 11.65 -8.34
CA GLY A 576 18.03 12.26 -9.29
C GLY A 576 17.49 11.29 -10.32
N ALA A 577 16.68 11.82 -11.24
CA ALA A 577 15.88 11.06 -12.20
C ALA A 577 16.63 10.41 -13.37
N ASP A 578 17.90 10.75 -13.58
CA ASP A 578 18.63 10.48 -14.83
C ASP A 578 20.02 9.89 -14.53
N VAL A 579 20.41 8.85 -15.26
CA VAL A 579 21.69 8.14 -15.13
C VAL A 579 22.46 8.08 -16.46
N PRO A 580 23.78 7.79 -16.46
CA PRO A 580 24.63 7.93 -17.66
C PRO A 580 24.49 6.90 -18.78
#